data_AF-A0A848CXT1-F1
#
_entry.id   AF-A0A848CXT1-F1
#
_cell.length_a   1.000
_cell.length_b   1.000
_cell.length_c   1.000
_cell.angle_alpha   90.00
_cell.angle_beta   90.00
_cell.angle_gamma   90.00
#
_symmetry.space_group_name_H-M   'P 1'
#
loop_
_entity.id
_entity.type
_entity.pdbx_description
1 polymer ?
#
loop_
_entity_poly.entity_id
_entity_poly.type
_entity_poly.pdbx_seq_one_letter_code
_entity_poly.pdbx_strand_id
1 'polypeptide(L)'
;MELSRREKRAIRLQICHILDEHCGNCDFINQPAKGLTVAEWNKVRNDLQRYCNTECLIGKKMQELNNRLLVPKEEPKPIKIIRKPKQKLQKSKDVRTKKNLTPEIYMQEKRKGFRDWQIMNRYNISSSALYARKRKWREQGLLIKHIQGVEA
;
A
#
# COMPACT_ATOMS: atom_id res chain seq x y z
N MET A 1 -0.22 2.33 -25.40
CA MET A 1 0.97 3.02 -24.86
C MET A 1 1.23 2.44 -23.46
N GLU A 2 2.31 1.68 -23.26
CA GLU A 2 2.59 1.07 -21.95
C GLU A 2 3.18 2.10 -20.99
N LEU A 3 2.58 2.24 -19.80
CA LEU A 3 3.14 3.09 -18.74
C LEU A 3 4.46 2.54 -18.21
N SER A 4 5.45 3.42 -18.05
CA SER A 4 6.73 3.10 -17.42
C SER A 4 6.58 2.72 -15.95
N ARG A 5 7.60 2.06 -15.39
CA ARG A 5 7.64 1.73 -13.95
C ARG A 5 7.54 2.97 -13.05
N ARG A 6 8.08 4.11 -13.49
CA ARG A 6 8.03 5.38 -12.75
C ARG A 6 6.61 5.95 -12.73
N GLU A 7 5.92 5.93 -13.86
CA GLU A 7 4.54 6.42 -13.97
C GLU A 7 3.55 5.55 -13.20
N LYS A 8 3.67 4.22 -13.30
CA LYS A 8 2.88 3.29 -12.48
C LYS A 8 3.08 3.52 -10.98
N ARG A 9 4.30 3.86 -10.56
CA ARG A 9 4.60 4.22 -9.17
C ARG A 9 3.96 5.56 -8.79
N ALA A 10 4.02 6.57 -9.66
CA ALA A 10 3.43 7.88 -9.41
C ALA A 10 1.91 7.79 -9.24
N ILE A 11 1.21 7.05 -10.12
CA ILE A 11 -0.23 6.83 -10.02
C ILE A 11 -0.60 6.12 -8.71
N ARG A 12 0.16 5.09 -8.30
CA ARG A 12 -0.06 4.43 -7.00
C ARG A 12 0.10 5.40 -5.81
N LEU A 13 1.07 6.31 -5.86
CA LEU A 13 1.25 7.31 -4.81
C LEU A 13 0.10 8.31 -4.77
N GLN A 14 -0.42 8.72 -5.94
CA GLN A 14 -1.62 9.56 -6.01
C GLN A 14 -2.83 8.87 -5.39
N ILE A 15 -3.03 7.57 -5.68
CA ILE A 15 -4.09 6.76 -5.06
C ILE A 15 -3.92 6.73 -3.53
N CYS A 16 -2.71 6.48 -3.02
CA CYS A 16 -2.45 6.48 -1.58
C CYS A 16 -2.73 7.83 -0.93
N HIS A 17 -2.35 8.93 -1.58
CA HIS A 17 -2.58 10.28 -1.07
C HIS A 17 -4.07 10.61 -0.98
N ILE A 18 -4.83 10.27 -2.03
CA ILE A 18 -6.29 10.46 -2.05
C ILE A 18 -6.97 9.67 -0.93
N LEU A 19 -6.54 8.42 -0.68
CA LEU A 19 -7.03 7.61 0.43
C LEU A 19 -6.74 8.27 1.79
N ASP A 20 -5.52 8.73 1.98
CA ASP A 20 -5.06 9.34 3.22
C ASP A 20 -5.78 10.66 3.55
N GLU A 21 -6.07 11.49 2.54
CA GLU A 21 -6.71 12.80 2.72
C GLU A 21 -8.23 12.76 2.79
N HIS A 22 -8.86 11.89 1.98
CA HIS A 22 -10.30 11.92 1.80
C HIS A 22 -11.02 10.69 2.36
N CYS A 23 -10.36 9.53 2.40
CA CYS A 23 -11.01 8.29 2.82
C CYS A 23 -10.73 7.92 4.29
N GLY A 24 -9.63 8.41 4.87
CA GLY A 24 -9.24 8.10 6.25
C GLY A 24 -10.29 8.49 7.31
N ASN A 25 -11.07 9.53 7.04
CA ASN A 25 -12.14 10.03 7.91
C ASN A 25 -13.54 9.84 7.29
N CYS A 26 -13.69 8.98 6.29
CA CYS A 26 -14.98 8.79 5.63
C CYS A 26 -15.98 8.13 6.60
N ASP A 27 -17.09 8.80 6.88
CA ASP A 27 -18.12 8.31 7.81
C ASP A 27 -18.69 6.95 7.41
N PHE A 28 -18.81 6.70 6.10
CA PHE A 28 -19.23 5.40 5.56
C PHE A 28 -18.18 4.30 5.78
N ILE A 29 -16.90 4.61 5.76
CA ILE A 29 -15.80 3.66 6.05
C ILE A 29 -15.69 3.41 7.56
N ASN A 30 -15.89 4.47 8.35
CA ASN A 30 -15.72 4.47 9.80
C ASN A 30 -16.99 4.06 10.55
N GLN A 31 -18.01 3.53 9.86
CA GLN A 31 -19.20 3.01 10.51
C GLN A 31 -18.81 1.95 11.56
N PRO A 32 -19.36 2.03 12.78
CA PRO A 32 -19.00 1.12 13.84
C PRO A 32 -19.46 -0.31 13.49
N ALA A 33 -18.52 -1.17 13.11
CA ALA A 33 -18.77 -2.59 12.84
C ALA A 33 -18.79 -3.47 14.11
N LYS A 34 -18.80 -2.86 15.30
CA LYS A 34 -18.79 -3.61 16.56
C LYS A 34 -20.14 -4.30 16.77
N GLY A 35 -20.10 -5.61 16.94
CA GLY A 35 -21.30 -6.42 17.25
C GLY A 35 -22.09 -6.91 16.05
N LEU A 36 -21.66 -6.62 14.82
CA LEU A 36 -22.30 -7.16 13.61
C LEU A 36 -21.97 -8.64 13.41
N THR A 37 -22.96 -9.41 12.97
CA THR A 37 -22.75 -10.75 12.46
C THR A 37 -21.96 -10.71 11.13
N VAL A 38 -21.38 -11.86 10.74
CA VAL A 38 -20.62 -11.97 9.47
C VAL A 38 -21.47 -11.58 8.26
N ALA A 39 -22.76 -11.94 8.26
CA ALA A 39 -23.68 -11.63 7.17
C ALA A 39 -23.93 -10.11 7.06
N GLU A 40 -24.16 -9.44 8.19
CA GLU A 40 -24.37 -7.99 8.23
C GLU A 40 -23.10 -7.23 7.84
N TRP A 41 -21.94 -7.71 8.28
CA TRP A 41 -20.66 -7.13 7.88
C TRP A 41 -20.43 -7.23 6.37
N ASN A 42 -20.75 -8.38 5.76
CA ASN A 42 -20.67 -8.54 4.31
C ASN A 42 -21.62 -7.59 3.57
N LYS A 43 -22.82 -7.36 4.11
CA LYS A 43 -23.78 -6.40 3.55
C LYS A 43 -23.23 -4.97 3.61
N VAL A 44 -22.78 -4.52 4.79
CA VAL A 44 -22.18 -3.19 4.97
C VAL A 44 -20.98 -2.98 4.05
N ARG A 45 -20.13 -4.02 3.89
CA ARG A 45 -18.99 -3.97 2.97
C ARG A 45 -19.42 -3.83 1.51
N ASN A 46 -20.44 -4.57 1.09
CA ASN A 46 -20.96 -4.48 -0.28
C ASN A 46 -21.61 -3.11 -0.54
N ASP A 47 -22.35 -2.58 0.43
CA ASP A 47 -22.97 -1.26 0.35
C ASP A 47 -21.89 -0.16 0.29
N LEU A 48 -20.85 -0.26 1.12
CA LEU A 48 -19.70 0.64 1.05
C LEU A 48 -18.97 0.56 -0.30
N GLN A 49 -18.75 -0.65 -0.81
CA GLN A 49 -18.11 -0.84 -2.11
C GLN A 49 -18.97 -0.25 -3.23
N ARG A 50 -20.29 -0.45 -3.19
CA ARG A 50 -21.23 0.16 -4.13
C ARG A 50 -21.13 1.68 -4.06
N TYR A 51 -21.31 2.27 -2.88
CA TYR A 51 -21.20 3.72 -2.66
C TYR A 51 -19.89 4.29 -3.22
N CYS A 52 -18.76 3.67 -2.88
CA CYS A 52 -17.45 4.08 -3.38
C CYS A 52 -17.35 4.05 -4.92
N ASN A 53 -18.00 3.09 -5.58
CA ASN A 53 -17.93 2.94 -7.02
C ASN A 53 -18.96 3.80 -7.77
N THR A 54 -20.15 4.05 -7.20
CA THR A 54 -21.27 4.68 -7.92
C THR A 54 -21.56 6.11 -7.51
N GLU A 55 -21.33 6.47 -6.25
CA GLU A 55 -21.81 7.73 -5.66
C GLU A 55 -20.66 8.62 -5.19
N CYS A 56 -19.62 8.04 -4.61
CA CYS A 56 -18.46 8.78 -4.09
C CYS A 56 -17.60 9.37 -5.22
N LEU A 57 -17.51 10.71 -5.29
CA LEU A 57 -16.65 11.41 -6.26
C LEU A 57 -15.18 11.00 -6.14
N ILE A 58 -14.70 10.81 -4.91
CA ILE A 58 -13.33 10.37 -4.62
C ILE A 58 -13.11 8.93 -5.12
N GLY A 59 -14.07 8.04 -4.88
CA GLY A 59 -14.01 6.67 -5.34
C GLY A 59 -14.02 6.56 -6.87
N LYS A 60 -14.82 7.39 -7.57
CA LYS A 60 -14.77 7.50 -9.04
C LYS A 60 -13.39 7.94 -9.55
N LYS A 61 -12.81 8.99 -8.94
CA LYS A 61 -11.47 9.47 -9.28
C LYS A 61 -10.39 8.40 -9.05
N MET A 62 -10.51 7.63 -7.97
CA MET A 62 -9.63 6.49 -7.70
C MET A 62 -9.80 5.37 -8.74
N GLN A 63 -11.02 5.07 -9.13
CA GLN A 63 -11.31 4.05 -10.14
C GLN A 63 -10.69 4.43 -11.49
N GLU A 64 -10.77 5.71 -11.88
CA GLU A 64 -10.10 6.23 -13.07
C GLU A 64 -8.57 6.05 -13.01
N LEU A 65 -7.94 6.43 -11.88
CA LEU A 65 -6.52 6.22 -11.67
C LEU A 65 -6.13 4.74 -11.72
N ASN A 66 -6.98 3.85 -11.19
CA ASN A 66 -6.76 2.42 -11.23
C ASN A 66 -6.92 1.86 -12.65
N ASN A 67 -7.90 2.33 -13.42
CA ASN A 67 -8.08 1.94 -14.82
C ASN A 67 -6.87 2.34 -15.66
N ARG A 68 -6.22 3.48 -15.35
CA ARG A 68 -4.95 3.87 -15.99
C ARG A 68 -3.81 2.90 -15.66
N LEU A 69 -3.83 2.22 -14.51
CA LEU A 69 -2.84 1.18 -14.18
C LEU A 69 -3.12 -0.15 -14.91
N LEU A 70 -4.39 -0.42 -15.19
CA LEU A 70 -4.86 -1.61 -15.90
C LEU A 70 -4.72 -1.38 -17.41
N VAL A 71 -3.53 -1.65 -17.95
CA VAL A 71 -3.39 -1.86 -19.40
C VAL A 71 -4.29 -3.05 -19.76
N PRO A 72 -5.16 -2.96 -20.79
CA PRO A 72 -5.87 -4.14 -21.28
C PRO A 72 -4.80 -5.18 -21.63
N LYS A 73 -4.80 -6.32 -20.92
CA LYS A 73 -4.08 -7.48 -21.44
C LYS A 73 -4.81 -7.83 -22.73
N GLU A 74 -4.18 -7.58 -23.87
CA GLU A 74 -4.53 -8.34 -25.07
C GLU A 74 -4.51 -9.81 -24.67
N GLU A 75 -5.59 -10.52 -25.02
CA GLU A 75 -5.71 -11.94 -24.72
C GLU A 75 -4.44 -12.65 -25.20
N PRO A 76 -3.77 -13.42 -24.33
CA PRO A 76 -2.55 -14.09 -24.73
C PRO A 76 -2.91 -15.05 -25.87
N LYS A 77 -2.45 -14.74 -27.09
CA LYS A 77 -2.40 -15.69 -28.19
C LYS A 77 -1.83 -17.00 -27.64
N PRO A 78 -2.40 -18.18 -27.95
CA PRO A 78 -2.00 -19.44 -27.35
C PRO A 78 -0.51 -19.71 -27.64
N ILE A 79 0.35 -19.38 -26.69
CA ILE A 79 1.77 -19.69 -26.73
C ILE A 79 1.87 -21.19 -26.45
N LYS A 80 2.26 -21.99 -27.45
CA LYS A 80 2.66 -23.39 -27.23
C LYS A 80 3.78 -23.40 -26.21
N ILE A 81 3.48 -23.88 -24.99
CA ILE A 81 4.39 -23.89 -23.86
C ILE A 81 5.49 -24.92 -24.12
N ILE A 82 6.59 -24.51 -24.73
CA ILE A 82 7.86 -25.24 -24.63
C ILE A 82 8.46 -24.83 -23.28
N ARG A 83 8.33 -25.70 -22.26
CA ARG A 83 8.89 -25.48 -20.92
C ARG A 83 10.43 -25.42 -21.01
N LYS A 84 11.01 -24.21 -21.13
CA LYS A 84 12.44 -24.01 -20.85
C LYS A 84 12.65 -23.77 -19.35
N PRO A 85 13.67 -24.39 -18.73
CA PRO A 85 13.96 -24.24 -17.32
C PRO A 85 14.27 -22.78 -16.96
N LYS A 86 13.73 -22.33 -15.82
CA LYS A 86 13.82 -20.96 -15.29
C LYS A 86 15.27 -20.49 -15.21
N GLN A 87 15.68 -19.60 -16.12
CA GLN A 87 16.92 -18.86 -15.96
C GLN A 87 16.74 -17.78 -14.87
N LYS A 88 17.64 -17.79 -13.89
CA LYS A 88 17.67 -16.84 -12.77
C LYS A 88 17.88 -15.43 -13.32
N LEU A 89 16.89 -14.56 -13.11
CA LEU A 89 16.95 -13.15 -13.48
C LEU A 89 18.06 -12.45 -12.68
N GLN A 90 19.17 -12.13 -13.35
CA GLN A 90 20.29 -11.39 -12.76
C GLN A 90 19.83 -9.98 -12.38
N LYS A 91 19.92 -9.65 -11.08
CA LYS A 91 19.67 -8.29 -10.57
C LYS A 91 20.85 -7.40 -10.93
N SER A 92 20.58 -6.33 -11.69
CA SER A 92 21.51 -5.23 -11.89
C SER A 92 21.85 -4.58 -10.54
N LYS A 93 23.13 -4.57 -10.19
CA LYS A 93 23.71 -3.84 -9.06
C LYS A 93 23.76 -2.36 -9.43
N ASP A 94 22.79 -1.58 -8.96
CA ASP A 94 22.95 -0.13 -8.87
C ASP A 94 23.38 0.19 -7.42
N VAL A 95 24.69 0.38 -7.27
CA VAL A 95 25.38 0.72 -6.03
C VAL A 95 25.15 2.21 -5.77
N ARG A 96 24.08 2.54 -5.04
CA ARG A 96 24.02 3.79 -4.27
C ARG A 96 24.00 3.41 -2.80
N THR A 97 25.03 3.84 -2.09
CA THR A 97 25.22 3.78 -0.63
C THR A 97 24.03 4.44 0.09
N LYS A 98 22.91 3.72 0.13
CA LYS A 98 21.72 4.14 0.86
C LYS A 98 21.95 3.79 2.32
N LYS A 99 22.05 4.82 3.16
CA LYS A 99 22.05 4.70 4.62
C LYS A 99 21.00 3.65 5.02
N ASN A 100 21.44 2.58 5.67
CA ASN A 100 20.53 1.54 6.14
C ASN A 100 19.55 2.19 7.13
N LEU A 101 18.25 2.06 6.87
CA LEU A 101 17.23 2.48 7.84
C LEU A 101 17.37 1.61 9.09
N THR A 102 17.86 2.21 10.18
CA THR A 102 17.94 1.63 11.53
C THR A 102 16.67 1.98 12.33
N PRO A 103 16.37 1.29 13.45
CA PRO A 103 15.18 1.60 14.25
C PRO A 103 15.22 3.02 14.83
N GLU A 104 16.38 3.54 15.21
CA GLU A 104 16.55 4.90 15.75
C GLU A 104 16.18 5.94 14.69
N ILE A 105 16.68 5.75 13.46
CA ILE A 105 16.38 6.63 12.33
C ILE A 105 14.89 6.56 11.97
N TYR A 106 14.30 5.35 11.97
CA TYR A 106 12.87 5.18 11.76
C TYR A 106 12.06 5.97 12.81
N MET A 107 12.41 5.87 14.09
CA MET A 107 11.73 6.61 15.16
C MET A 107 11.94 8.12 15.05
N GLN A 108 13.11 8.60 14.65
CA GLN A 108 13.34 10.03 14.38
C GLN A 108 12.45 10.55 13.25
N GLU A 109 12.34 9.81 12.14
CA GLU A 109 11.46 10.19 11.03
C GLU A 109 9.98 10.15 11.45
N LYS A 110 9.58 9.16 12.28
CA LYS A 110 8.24 9.13 12.89
C LYS A 110 7.96 10.34 13.78
N ARG A 111 8.93 10.77 14.61
CA ARG A 111 8.81 11.97 15.45
C ARG A 111 8.70 13.27 14.64
N LYS A 112 9.31 13.32 13.46
CA LYS A 112 9.14 14.41 12.49
C LYS A 112 7.78 14.38 11.76
N GLY A 113 6.89 13.45 12.12
CA GLY A 113 5.57 13.31 11.52
C GLY A 113 5.55 12.51 10.21
N PHE A 114 6.66 11.93 9.76
CA PHE A 114 6.66 11.15 8.53
C PHE A 114 5.82 9.87 8.68
N ARG A 115 5.00 9.60 7.66
CA ARG A 115 4.27 8.35 7.49
C ARG A 115 5.19 7.27 6.94
N ASP A 116 4.86 6.01 7.19
CA ASP A 116 5.68 4.86 6.79
C ASP A 116 6.00 4.87 5.29
N TRP A 117 5.07 5.31 4.44
CA TRP A 117 5.29 5.43 3.00
C TRP A 117 6.29 6.51 2.60
N GLN A 118 6.35 7.62 3.33
CA GLN A 118 7.35 8.67 3.11
C GLN A 118 8.74 8.16 3.50
N ILE A 119 8.83 7.44 4.61
CA ILE A 119 10.07 6.79 5.06
C ILE A 119 10.51 5.72 4.06
N MET A 120 9.58 4.89 3.56
CA MET A 120 9.90 3.90 2.51
C MET A 120 10.50 4.54 1.27
N ASN A 121 9.95 5.68 0.84
CA ASN A 121 10.45 6.43 -0.31
C ASN A 121 11.83 7.03 -0.04
N ARG A 122 12.02 7.70 1.10
CA ARG A 122 13.27 8.36 1.48
C ARG A 122 14.44 7.37 1.55
N TYR A 123 14.18 6.16 2.03
CA TYR A 123 15.18 5.10 2.16
C TYR A 123 15.14 4.08 1.00
N ASN A 124 14.25 4.29 0.02
CA ASN A 124 14.02 3.42 -1.13
C ASN A 124 13.93 1.93 -0.77
N ILE A 125 13.07 1.62 0.20
CA ILE A 125 12.75 0.27 0.65
C ILE A 125 11.32 -0.08 0.26
N SER A 126 11.06 -1.36 -0.03
CA SER A 126 9.69 -1.83 -0.29
C SER A 126 8.88 -1.89 1.01
N SER A 127 7.55 -1.92 0.87
CA SER A 127 6.62 -2.15 1.99
C SER A 127 6.88 -3.47 2.71
N SER A 128 7.08 -4.54 1.95
CA SER A 128 7.46 -5.85 2.49
C SER A 128 8.76 -5.79 3.29
N ALA A 129 9.77 -5.06 2.80
CA ALA A 129 11.06 -4.92 3.47
C ALA A 129 10.95 -4.09 4.77
N LEU A 130 10.20 -2.98 4.74
CA LEU A 130 9.96 -2.18 5.95
C LEU A 130 9.18 -2.99 6.99
N TYR A 131 8.14 -3.72 6.57
CA TYR A 131 7.33 -4.54 7.48
C TYR A 131 8.17 -5.64 8.15
N ALA A 132 9.01 -6.34 7.39
CA ALA A 132 9.92 -7.35 7.91
C ALA A 132 10.93 -6.74 8.92
N ARG A 133 11.46 -5.55 8.63
CA ARG A 133 12.35 -4.83 9.55
C ARG A 133 11.65 -4.43 10.85
N LYS A 134 10.45 -3.81 10.75
CA LYS A 134 9.63 -3.44 11.92
C LYS A 134 9.24 -4.65 12.78
N ARG A 135 9.02 -5.81 12.16
CA ARG A 135 8.79 -7.07 12.90
C ARG A 135 10.02 -7.45 13.72
N LYS A 136 11.20 -7.51 13.10
CA LYS A 136 12.47 -7.81 13.79
C LYS A 136 12.76 -6.83 14.92
N TRP A 137 12.57 -5.53 14.69
CA TRP A 137 12.80 -4.52 15.72
C TRP A 137 11.84 -4.65 16.91
N ARG A 138 10.58 -5.07 16.68
CA ARG A 138 9.64 -5.37 17.77
C ARG A 138 10.03 -6.63 18.54
N GLU A 139 10.48 -7.67 17.85
CA GLU A 139 10.99 -8.90 18.48
C GLU A 139 12.24 -8.63 19.34
N GLN A 140 13.06 -7.65 18.93
CA GLN A 140 14.24 -7.19 19.67
C GLN A 140 13.95 -6.14 20.75
N GLY A 141 12.69 -5.73 20.95
CA GLY A 141 12.33 -4.68 21.91
C GLY A 141 12.73 -3.25 21.50
N LEU A 142 13.27 -3.05 20.30
CA LEU A 142 13.72 -1.76 19.77
C LEU A 142 12.57 -0.88 19.24
N LEU A 143 11.39 -1.48 19.05
CA LEU A 143 10.14 -0.77 18.79
C LEU A 143 9.10 -1.21 19.82
N ILE A 144 8.65 -0.26 20.62
CA ILE A 144 7.53 -0.47 21.54
C ILE A 144 6.27 -0.66 20.69
N LYS A 145 5.50 -1.72 20.95
CA LYS A 145 4.14 -1.83 20.41
C LYS A 145 3.39 -0.63 20.97
N HIS A 146 2.94 0.30 20.13
CA HIS A 146 1.93 1.25 20.57
C HIS A 146 0.72 0.43 21.00
N ILE A 147 0.60 0.24 22.32
CA ILE A 147 -0.64 -0.11 22.97
C ILE A 147 -1.49 1.14 22.78
N GLN A 148 -2.42 1.10 21.83
CA GLN A 148 -3.48 2.09 21.82
C GLN A 148 -4.34 1.79 23.04
N GLY A 149 -4.18 2.62 24.06
CA GLY A 149 -4.98 2.56 25.27
C GLY A 149 -4.29 3.29 26.42
N VAL A 150 -5.00 4.31 26.91
CA VAL A 150 -4.99 4.88 28.26
C VAL A 150 -4.39 6.30 28.41
N GLU A 151 -5.29 7.18 28.88
CA GLU A 151 -5.15 8.47 29.59
C GLU A 151 -4.82 9.74 28.77
N ALA A 152 -5.52 10.87 28.97
CA ALA A 152 -6.42 11.31 30.05
C ALA A 152 -7.60 12.13 29.50
#